data_AF-A0A7U3ZMI6-F1
#
_entry.id   AF-A0A7U3ZMI6-F1
#
_cell.length_a   1.000
_cell.length_b   1.000
_cell.length_c   1.000
_cell.angle_alpha   90.00
_cell.angle_beta   90.00
_cell.angle_gamma   90.00
#
_symmetry.space_group_name_H-M   'P 1'
#
loop_
_entity.id
_entity.type
_entity.pdbx_description
1 polymer ?
#
loop_
_entity_poly.entity_id
_entity_poly.type
_entity_poly.pdbx_seq_one_letter_code
_entity_poly.pdbx_strand_id
1 'polypeptide(L)'
;MNNPTEIRNLAKQRFQEAAILYQNGMWDGAFYLAGYTVELVLKAKICERLGIPNLFDEKDISANSIKGISEIRKTLKTHNLFILLIFSGLKVKFDNDKATNKDLAKANSLLFNAWDENARYKPCGHMKDKDVEKLISLLSQSNGILTWIEEN
;
A
#
# COMPACT_ATOMS: atom_id res chain seq x y z
N MET A 1 -11.09 -4.58 8.32
CA MET A 1 -10.16 -5.35 7.47
C MET A 1 -10.06 -6.69 8.12
N ASN A 2 -10.61 -7.74 7.53
CA ASN A 2 -10.80 -8.98 8.29
C ASN A 2 -9.62 -9.92 8.05
N ASN A 3 -9.47 -10.46 6.85
CA ASN A 3 -8.40 -11.40 6.48
C ASN A 3 -7.59 -10.92 5.25
N PRO A 4 -6.44 -11.53 4.91
CA PRO A 4 -5.58 -11.06 3.82
C PRO A 4 -6.28 -11.05 2.45
N THR A 5 -7.14 -12.02 2.16
CA THR A 5 -7.90 -12.08 0.91
C THR A 5 -8.85 -10.88 0.76
N GLU A 6 -9.60 -10.57 1.81
CA GLU A 6 -10.49 -9.40 1.81
C GLU A 6 -9.74 -8.08 1.75
N ILE A 7 -8.60 -7.98 2.42
CA ILE A 7 -7.74 -6.79 2.36
C ILE A 7 -7.22 -6.58 0.93
N ARG A 8 -6.81 -7.65 0.24
CA ARG A 8 -6.40 -7.59 -1.18
C ARG A 8 -7.55 -7.21 -2.11
N ASN A 9 -8.76 -7.72 -1.86
CA ASN A 9 -9.93 -7.33 -2.63
C ASN A 9 -10.22 -5.83 -2.45
N LEU A 10 -10.10 -5.31 -1.23
CA LEU A 10 -10.20 -3.88 -0.97
C LEU A 10 -9.09 -3.09 -1.68
N ALA A 11 -7.85 -3.59 -1.69
CA ALA A 11 -6.73 -2.98 -2.41
C ALA A 11 -7.00 -2.89 -3.93
N LYS A 12 -7.51 -3.97 -4.52
CA LYS A 12 -7.91 -4.02 -5.94
C LYS A 12 -9.02 -3.00 -6.23
N GLN A 13 -10.00 -2.86 -5.34
CA GLN A 13 -11.04 -1.85 -5.48
C GLN A 13 -10.47 -0.42 -5.42
N ARG A 14 -9.59 -0.12 -4.45
CA ARG A 14 -8.90 1.20 -4.37
C ARG A 14 -8.10 1.50 -5.64
N PHE A 15 -7.46 0.48 -6.22
CA PHE A 15 -6.71 0.63 -7.47
C PHE A 15 -7.64 0.92 -8.65
N GLN A 16 -8.75 0.19 -8.78
CA GLN A 16 -9.75 0.45 -9.81
C GLN A 16 -10.31 1.87 -9.73
N GLU A 17 -10.65 2.34 -8.52
CA GLU A 17 -11.11 3.70 -8.28
C GLU A 17 -10.03 4.73 -8.65
N ALA A 18 -8.77 4.49 -8.28
CA ALA A 18 -7.65 5.36 -8.66
C ALA A 18 -7.50 5.47 -10.19
N ALA A 19 -7.62 4.34 -10.91
CA ALA A 19 -7.56 4.32 -12.37
C ALA A 19 -8.73 5.09 -13.01
N ILE A 20 -9.95 4.94 -12.49
CA ILE A 20 -11.13 5.70 -12.96
C ILE A 20 -10.93 7.20 -12.74
N LEU A 21 -10.46 7.60 -11.55
CA LEU A 21 -10.20 9.01 -11.25
C LEU A 21 -9.15 9.60 -12.19
N TYR A 22 -8.06 8.88 -12.44
CA TYR A 22 -7.03 9.31 -13.39
C TYR A 22 -7.60 9.52 -14.79
N GLN A 23 -8.38 8.57 -15.31
CA GLN A 23 -9.03 8.67 -16.63
C GLN A 23 -10.00 9.86 -16.75
N ASN A 24 -10.54 10.34 -15.63
CA ASN A 24 -11.44 11.49 -15.57
C ASN A 24 -10.73 12.81 -15.18
N GLY A 25 -9.38 12.84 -15.21
CA GLY A 25 -8.59 14.03 -14.89
C GLY A 25 -8.54 14.40 -13.40
N MET A 26 -9.02 13.51 -12.51
CA MET A 26 -9.03 13.71 -11.07
C MET A 26 -7.73 13.20 -10.43
N TRP A 27 -6.60 13.80 -10.80
CA TRP A 27 -5.26 13.29 -10.51
C TRP A 27 -4.90 13.26 -9.03
N ASP A 28 -5.25 14.29 -8.26
CA ASP A 28 -4.98 14.32 -6.81
C ASP A 28 -5.72 13.19 -6.08
N GLY A 29 -6.98 12.94 -6.47
CA GLY A 29 -7.79 11.84 -5.94
C GLY A 29 -7.27 10.47 -6.37
N ALA A 30 -6.83 10.34 -7.62
CA ALA A 30 -6.20 9.12 -8.12
C ALA A 30 -4.92 8.78 -7.35
N PHE A 31 -4.06 9.77 -7.13
CA PHE A 31 -2.85 9.63 -6.32
C PHE A 31 -3.17 9.22 -4.88
N TYR A 32 -4.16 9.87 -4.26
CA TYR A 32 -4.60 9.56 -2.91
C TYR A 32 -5.04 8.09 -2.77
N LEU A 33 -5.90 7.59 -3.67
CA LEU A 33 -6.36 6.19 -3.63
C LEU A 33 -5.27 5.18 -4.02
N ALA A 34 -4.36 5.55 -4.92
CA ALA A 34 -3.24 4.72 -5.33
C ALA A 34 -2.30 4.35 -4.17
N GLY A 35 -2.04 5.29 -3.24
CA GLY A 35 -1.24 4.94 -2.05
C GLY A 35 -1.96 4.00 -1.08
N TYR A 36 -3.28 4.14 -0.93
CA TYR A 36 -4.07 3.17 -0.14
C TYR A 36 -4.06 1.77 -0.72
N THR A 37 -3.98 1.61 -2.05
CA THR A 37 -3.77 0.30 -2.66
C THR A 37 -2.50 -0.37 -2.10
N VAL A 38 -1.38 0.36 -2.08
CA VAL A 38 -0.09 -0.18 -1.61
C VAL A 38 -0.12 -0.43 -0.09
N GLU A 39 -0.70 0.49 0.68
CA GLU A 39 -0.90 0.32 2.12
C GLU A 39 -1.63 -0.98 2.44
N LEU A 40 -2.73 -1.25 1.74
CA LEU A 40 -3.55 -2.44 1.95
C LEU A 40 -2.81 -3.73 1.56
N VAL A 41 -2.11 -3.75 0.43
CA VAL A 41 -1.31 -4.92 0.03
C VAL A 41 -0.19 -5.20 1.06
N LEU A 42 0.51 -4.17 1.55
CA LEU A 42 1.50 -4.34 2.61
C LEU A 42 0.85 -4.87 3.90
N LYS A 43 -0.32 -4.36 4.29
CA LYS A 43 -1.05 -4.86 5.47
C LYS A 43 -1.47 -6.31 5.32
N ALA A 44 -1.95 -6.74 4.15
CA ALA A 44 -2.24 -8.14 3.87
C ALA A 44 -0.97 -9.01 4.01
N LYS A 45 0.16 -8.54 3.45
CA LYS A 45 1.44 -9.24 3.56
C LYS A 45 1.93 -9.37 5.00
N ILE A 46 1.73 -8.35 5.83
CA ILE A 46 2.07 -8.37 7.25
C ILE A 46 1.24 -9.43 8.00
N CYS A 47 -0.06 -9.53 7.73
CA CYS A 47 -0.90 -10.58 8.32
C CYS A 47 -0.33 -11.98 8.04
N GLU A 48 0.08 -12.25 6.80
CA GLU A 48 0.66 -13.52 6.39
C GLU A 48 2.04 -13.74 7.01
N ARG A 49 2.89 -12.71 6.99
CA ARG A 49 4.25 -12.76 7.52
C ARG A 49 4.27 -13.06 9.02
N LEU A 50 3.33 -12.52 9.77
CA LEU A 50 3.19 -12.75 11.21
C LEU A 50 2.43 -14.05 11.52
N GLY A 51 1.83 -14.71 10.53
CA GLY A 51 0.99 -15.89 10.75
C GLY A 51 -0.32 -15.58 11.50
N ILE A 52 -0.82 -14.34 11.38
CA ILE A 52 -2.06 -13.88 12.03
C ILE A 52 -2.98 -13.29 10.95
N PRO A 53 -3.75 -14.12 10.24
CA PRO A 53 -4.61 -13.67 9.14
C PRO A 53 -5.59 -12.57 9.56
N ASN A 54 -6.18 -12.70 10.75
CA ASN A 54 -7.20 -11.78 11.28
C ASN A 54 -6.62 -10.65 12.14
N LEU A 55 -5.36 -10.28 11.93
CA LEU A 55 -4.64 -9.27 12.73
C LEU A 55 -5.40 -7.93 12.83
N PHE A 56 -6.05 -7.49 11.77
CA PHE A 56 -6.80 -6.22 11.73
C PHE A 56 -8.29 -6.37 12.07
N ASP A 57 -8.76 -7.59 12.36
CA ASP A 57 -10.14 -7.81 12.80
C ASP A 57 -10.22 -7.64 14.32
N GLU A 58 -10.78 -6.52 14.76
CA GLU A 58 -11.00 -6.23 16.18
C GLU A 58 -12.17 -6.99 16.78
N LYS A 59 -12.97 -7.69 15.98
CA LYS A 59 -14.10 -8.51 16.44
C LYS A 59 -13.76 -10.00 16.48
N ASP A 60 -12.66 -10.42 15.87
CA ASP A 60 -12.21 -11.81 15.86
C ASP A 60 -11.72 -12.24 17.25
N ILE A 61 -12.38 -13.22 17.86
CA ILE A 61 -12.08 -13.70 19.22
C ILE A 61 -10.71 -14.38 19.28
N SER A 62 -10.35 -15.14 18.24
CA SER A 62 -9.10 -15.91 18.20
C SER A 62 -7.89 -14.97 18.15
N ALA A 63 -7.87 -14.02 17.20
CA ALA A 63 -6.82 -13.03 17.07
C ALA A 63 -6.71 -12.17 18.32
N ASN A 64 -7.83 -11.73 18.90
CA ASN A 64 -7.84 -10.91 20.10
C ASN A 64 -7.38 -11.64 21.37
N SER A 65 -7.38 -12.98 21.39
CA SER A 65 -6.86 -13.76 22.51
C SER A 65 -5.33 -13.81 22.57
N ILE A 66 -4.63 -13.44 21.49
CA ILE A 66 -3.17 -13.42 21.42
C ILE A 66 -2.63 -12.31 22.32
N LYS A 67 -1.82 -12.67 23.33
CA LYS A 67 -1.21 -11.70 24.24
C LYS A 67 -0.33 -10.70 23.48
N GLY A 68 -0.59 -9.40 23.68
CA GLY A 68 0.15 -8.32 23.04
C GLY A 68 -0.36 -7.91 21.65
N ILE A 69 -1.41 -8.56 21.12
CA ILE A 69 -1.95 -8.26 19.78
C ILE A 69 -2.43 -6.81 19.65
N SER A 70 -2.99 -6.23 20.71
CA SER A 70 -3.46 -4.83 20.73
C SER A 70 -2.32 -3.85 20.42
N GLU A 71 -1.15 -4.04 21.02
CA GLU A 71 0.00 -3.15 20.81
C GLU A 71 0.56 -3.29 19.40
N ILE A 72 0.71 -4.53 18.91
CA ILE A 72 1.13 -4.81 17.55
C ILE A 72 0.15 -4.17 16.54
N ARG A 73 -1.15 -4.38 16.74
CA ARG A 73 -2.20 -3.80 15.88
C ARG A 73 -2.15 -2.27 15.91
N LYS A 74 -1.97 -1.66 17.08
CA LYS A 74 -1.86 -0.20 17.21
C LYS A 74 -0.69 0.36 16.40
N THR A 75 0.48 -0.29 16.46
CA THR A 75 1.63 0.11 15.64
C THR A 75 1.37 -0.04 14.14
N LEU A 76 0.64 -1.08 13.74
CA LEU A 76 0.35 -1.38 12.34
C LEU A 76 -0.85 -0.61 11.77
N LYS A 77 -1.64 0.05 12.62
CA LYS A 77 -2.67 1.04 12.23
C LYS A 77 -2.07 2.39 11.82
N THR A 78 -0.90 2.37 11.18
CA THR A 78 -0.28 3.53 10.54
C THR A 78 -0.64 3.58 9.06
N HIS A 79 -0.47 4.76 8.46
CA HIS A 79 -0.52 5.00 7.01
C HIS A 79 0.89 5.12 6.41
N ASN A 80 1.94 5.08 7.23
CA ASN A 80 3.31 5.23 6.76
C ASN A 80 3.77 3.97 6.00
N LEU A 81 3.90 4.09 4.67
CA LEU A 81 4.28 2.99 3.81
C LEU A 81 5.67 2.42 4.13
N PHE A 82 6.63 3.23 4.59
CA PHE A 82 7.94 2.72 5.01
C PHE A 82 7.87 1.85 6.26
N ILE A 83 7.07 2.25 7.25
CA ILE A 83 6.85 1.44 8.45
C ILE A 83 6.23 0.10 8.05
N LEU A 84 5.19 0.12 7.20
CA LEU A 84 4.56 -1.11 6.73
C LEU A 84 5.52 -1.99 5.90
N LEU A 85 6.40 -1.39 5.09
CA LEU A 85 7.42 -2.11 4.34
C LEU A 85 8.47 -2.78 5.25
N ILE A 86 8.77 -2.18 6.39
CA ILE A 86 9.64 -2.78 7.41
C ILE A 86 8.93 -3.97 8.07
N PHE A 87 7.69 -3.78 8.53
CA PHE A 87 6.93 -4.84 9.19
C PHE A 87 6.55 -5.99 8.26
N SER A 88 6.44 -5.77 6.95
CA SER A 88 6.24 -6.84 5.98
C SER A 88 7.50 -7.71 5.78
N GLY A 89 8.65 -7.26 6.28
CA GLY A 89 9.95 -7.90 6.07
C GLY A 89 10.59 -7.58 4.72
N LEU A 90 10.02 -6.65 3.95
CA LEU A 90 10.46 -6.39 2.57
C LEU A 90 11.47 -5.25 2.43
N LYS A 91 11.66 -4.43 3.47
CA LYS A 91 12.48 -3.21 3.38
C LYS A 91 13.89 -3.43 2.82
N VAL A 92 14.64 -4.38 3.35
CA VAL A 92 16.03 -4.63 2.91
C VAL A 92 16.06 -5.12 1.46
N LYS A 93 15.15 -6.02 1.10
CA LYS A 93 15.06 -6.53 -0.26
C LYS A 93 14.63 -5.44 -1.24
N PHE A 94 13.67 -4.60 -0.85
CA PHE A 94 13.23 -3.45 -1.64
C PHE A 94 14.38 -2.47 -1.91
N ASP A 95 15.19 -2.17 -0.89
CA ASP A 95 16.33 -1.27 -1.05
C ASP A 95 17.41 -1.83 -1.99
N ASN A 96 17.63 -3.14 -1.96
CA ASN A 96 18.56 -3.80 -2.87
C ASN A 96 18.00 -3.83 -4.30
N ASP A 97 16.76 -4.30 -4.47
CA ASP A 97 16.15 -4.48 -5.79
C ASP A 97 15.92 -3.13 -6.49
N LYS A 98 15.56 -2.07 -5.77
CA LYS A 98 15.36 -0.73 -6.36
C LYS A 98 16.64 -0.10 -6.88
N ALA A 99 17.83 -0.56 -6.47
CA ALA A 99 19.11 -0.06 -6.99
C ALA A 99 19.31 -0.43 -8.47
N THR A 100 18.71 -1.55 -8.91
CA THR A 100 18.83 -2.06 -10.29
C THR A 100 17.51 -2.08 -11.05
N ASN A 101 16.37 -1.95 -10.37
CA ASN A 101 15.04 -1.89 -10.99
C ASN A 101 14.50 -0.45 -11.00
N LYS A 102 14.42 0.14 -12.20
CA LYS A 102 13.96 1.52 -12.43
C LYS A 102 12.49 1.73 -12.02
N ASP A 103 11.64 0.73 -12.18
CA ASP A 103 10.23 0.83 -11.82
C ASP A 103 10.06 0.85 -10.30
N LEU A 104 10.82 0.04 -9.56
CA LEU A 104 10.86 0.12 -8.09
C LEU A 104 11.47 1.44 -7.60
N ALA A 105 12.52 1.94 -8.26
CA ALA A 105 13.09 3.25 -7.94
C ALA A 105 12.06 4.39 -8.14
N LYS A 106 11.28 4.34 -9.22
CA LYS A 106 10.20 5.31 -9.46
C LYS A 106 9.05 5.14 -8.48
N ALA A 107 8.67 3.91 -8.12
CA ALA A 107 7.69 3.64 -7.07
C ALA A 107 8.16 4.20 -5.70
N ASN A 108 9.44 4.04 -5.35
CA ASN A 108 10.02 4.66 -4.15
C ASN A 108 9.83 6.18 -4.16
N SER A 109 10.10 6.84 -5.29
CA SER A 109 9.95 8.29 -5.41
C SER A 109 8.50 8.75 -5.38
N LEU A 110 7.59 8.06 -6.07
CA LEU A 110 6.20 8.50 -6.23
C LEU A 110 5.27 8.06 -5.09
N LEU A 111 5.57 6.96 -4.41
CA LEU A 111 4.74 6.44 -3.32
C LEU A 111 5.43 6.68 -1.98
N PHE A 112 6.49 5.94 -1.70
CA PHE A 112 7.08 5.89 -0.36
C PHE A 112 7.61 7.25 0.11
N ASN A 113 8.11 8.10 -0.79
CA ASN A 113 8.65 9.42 -0.47
C ASN A 113 7.66 10.58 -0.63
N ALA A 114 6.52 10.38 -1.30
CA ALA A 114 5.66 11.48 -1.72
C ALA A 114 4.19 11.33 -1.28
N TRP A 115 3.76 10.11 -0.95
CA TRP A 115 2.40 9.85 -0.53
C TRP A 115 2.26 9.80 0.99
N ASP A 116 1.25 10.48 1.50
CA ASP A 116 0.69 10.34 2.83
C ASP A 116 -0.82 10.62 2.79
N GLU A 117 -1.54 10.29 3.85
CA GLU A 117 -2.99 10.50 3.95
C GLU A 117 -3.40 11.98 3.94
N ASN A 118 -2.47 12.92 4.18
CA ASN A 118 -2.73 14.35 4.14
C ASN A 118 -2.72 14.91 2.71
N ALA A 119 -2.36 14.11 1.69
CA ALA A 119 -2.52 14.47 0.29
C ALA A 119 -3.93 15.00 -0.04
N ARG A 120 -4.97 14.47 0.63
CA ARG A 120 -6.37 14.92 0.52
C ARG A 120 -6.62 16.39 0.89
N TYR A 121 -5.71 17.01 1.65
CA TYR A 121 -5.82 18.40 2.09
C TYR A 121 -4.90 19.34 1.33
N LYS A 122 -4.08 18.83 0.41
CA LYS A 122 -3.23 19.66 -0.44
C LYS A 122 -4.10 20.48 -1.40
N PRO A 123 -3.62 21.65 -1.86
CA PRO A 123 -4.33 22.41 -2.89
C PRO A 123 -4.55 21.58 -4.15
N CYS A 124 -5.67 21.80 -4.84
CA CYS A 124 -5.96 21.16 -6.13
C CYS A 124 -4.84 21.41 -7.14
N GLY A 125 -4.50 20.40 -7.93
CA GLY A 125 -3.39 20.42 -8.90
C GLY A 125 -2.01 20.17 -8.26
N HIS A 126 -1.99 19.62 -7.04
CA HIS A 126 -0.77 19.21 -6.34
C HIS A 126 0.01 18.18 -7.16
N MET A 127 -0.70 17.18 -7.67
CA MET A 127 -0.16 16.14 -8.53
C MET A 127 -0.24 16.52 -10.00
N LYS A 128 0.75 16.06 -10.78
CA LYS A 128 0.82 16.25 -12.23
C LYS A 128 0.41 14.98 -12.93
N ASP A 129 -0.28 15.14 -14.06
CA ASP A 129 -0.77 14.06 -14.93
C ASP A 129 0.27 12.95 -15.14
N LYS A 130 1.46 13.30 -15.64
CA LYS A 130 2.54 12.35 -15.94
C LYS A 130 3.00 11.52 -14.76
N ASP A 131 3.02 12.10 -13.56
CA ASP A 131 3.45 11.36 -12.36
C ASP A 131 2.36 10.39 -11.91
N VAL A 132 1.08 10.79 -12.01
CA VAL A 132 -0.05 9.91 -11.70
C VAL A 132 -0.21 8.82 -12.75
N GLU A 133 -0.03 9.13 -14.03
CA GLU A 133 0.00 8.15 -15.12
C GLU A 133 1.04 7.06 -14.85
N LYS A 134 2.29 7.49 -14.55
CA LYS A 134 3.36 6.56 -14.25
C LYS A 134 3.03 5.75 -13.00
N LEU A 135 2.46 6.37 -11.97
CA LEU A 135 2.03 5.64 -10.77
C LEU A 135 0.98 4.55 -11.09
N ILE A 136 -0.08 4.89 -11.82
CA ILE A 136 -1.12 3.92 -12.21
C ILE A 136 -0.51 2.77 -13.02
N SER A 137 0.42 3.06 -13.93
CA SER A 137 1.13 2.02 -14.69
C SER A 137 1.96 1.08 -13.78
N LEU A 138 2.63 1.63 -12.76
CA LEU A 138 3.45 0.85 -11.82
C LEU A 138 2.61 -0.07 -10.94
N LEU A 139 1.33 0.27 -10.72
CA LEU A 139 0.38 -0.55 -9.96
C LEU A 139 -0.30 -1.61 -10.83
N SER A 140 -0.39 -1.42 -12.15
CA SER A 140 -1.08 -2.34 -13.07
C SER A 140 -0.17 -3.39 -13.72
N GLN A 141 1.14 -3.11 -13.80
CA GLN A 141 2.09 -3.96 -14.50
C GLN A 141 2.34 -5.28 -13.77
N SER A 142 2.51 -6.35 -14.55
CA SER A 142 2.88 -7.67 -14.02
C SER A 142 4.21 -7.63 -13.25
N ASN A 143 5.13 -6.73 -13.60
CA ASN A 143 6.40 -6.53 -12.88
C ASN A 143 6.39 -5.26 -12.00
N GLY A 144 5.19 -4.74 -11.73
CA GLY A 144 4.97 -3.52 -10.95
C GLY A 144 5.17 -3.72 -9.45
N ILE A 145 5.01 -2.65 -8.68
CA ILE A 145 5.24 -2.67 -7.23
C ILE A 145 4.27 -3.61 -6.49
N LEU A 146 3.01 -3.71 -6.95
CA LEU A 146 2.04 -4.61 -6.31
C LEU A 146 2.45 -6.07 -6.48
N THR A 147 2.80 -6.49 -7.70
CA THR A 147 3.28 -7.85 -7.93
C THR A 147 4.56 -8.13 -7.17
N TRP A 148 5.51 -7.19 -7.16
CA TRP A 148 6.75 -7.33 -6.40
C TRP A 148 6.49 -7.55 -4.90
N ILE A 149 5.52 -6.86 -4.30
CA ILE A 149 5.14 -7.08 -2.88
C ILE A 149 4.50 -8.46 -2.69
N GLU A 150 3.69 -8.93 -3.64
CA GLU A 150 3.02 -10.23 -3.50
C GLU A 150 4.00 -11.41 -3.65
N GLU A 151 4.99 -11.29 -4.54
CA GLU A 151 5.95 -12.36 -4.84
C GLU A 151 7.10 -12.49 -3.84
N ASN A 152 7.32 -11.49 -2.97
CA ASN A 152 8.43 -11.45 -2.02
C ASN A 152 7.93 -11.26 -0.60
#